data_AF-A0A2K8SND9-F1
#
_entry.id   AF-A0A2K8SND9-F1
#
_cell.length_a   1.000
_cell.length_b   1.000
_cell.length_c   1.000
_cell.angle_alpha   90.00
_cell.angle_beta   90.00
_cell.angle_gamma   90.00
#
_symmetry.space_group_name_H-M   'P 1'
#
loop_
_entity.id
_entity.type
_entity.pdbx_description
1 polymer ?
#
loop_
_entity_poly.entity_id
_entity_poly.type
_entity_poly.pdbx_seq_one_letter_code
_entity_poly.pdbx_strand_id
1 'polypeptide(L)' 'MSWLINPQDRQVEIYRLLKAVEVVQMPAIVSGEDILPGFELQV' A
#
# COMPACT_ATOMS: atom_id res chain seq x y z
N MET A 1 -8.19 3.12 4.86
CA MET A 1 -6.85 2.75 4.40
C MET A 1 -6.69 3.27 3.00
N SER A 2 -5.58 3.93 2.74
CA SER A 2 -5.32 4.58 1.46
C SER A 2 -3.90 4.25 1.04
N TRP A 3 -3.69 4.15 -0.28
CA TRP A 3 -2.38 3.90 -0.86
C TRP A 3 -2.01 5.06 -1.77
N LEU A 4 -0.74 5.47 -1.72
CA LEU A 4 -0.14 6.36 -2.71
C LEU A 4 0.95 5.57 -3.43
N ILE A 5 0.76 5.35 -4.72
CA ILE A 5 1.77 4.69 -5.56
C ILE A 5 2.63 5.80 -6.17
N ASN A 6 3.93 5.75 -5.92
CA ASN A 6 4.93 6.63 -6.51
C ASN A 6 5.86 5.82 -7.43
N PRO A 7 5.54 5.73 -8.74
CA PRO A 7 6.36 4.98 -9.70
C PRO A 7 7.74 5.57 -9.96
N GLN A 8 7.92 6.89 -9.74
CA GLN A 8 9.21 7.56 -9.97
C GLN A 8 10.27 7.05 -9.00
N ASP A 9 9.88 6.94 -7.73
CA ASP A 9 10.75 6.43 -6.66
C ASP A 9 10.59 4.92 -6.42
N ARG A 10 9.78 4.25 -7.24
CA ARG A 10 9.43 2.81 -7.16
C ARG A 10 8.95 2.42 -5.77
N GLN A 11 8.02 3.20 -5.22
CA GLN A 11 7.55 3.05 -3.85
C GLN A 11 6.03 3.11 -3.75
N VAL A 12 5.50 2.45 -2.73
CA VAL A 12 4.10 2.55 -2.33
C VAL A 12 4.04 2.95 -0.86
N GLU A 13 3.30 4.01 -0.60
CA GLU A 13 3.06 4.50 0.75
C GLU A 13 1.66 4.06 1.21
N ILE A 14 1.61 3.42 2.37
CA ILE A 14 0.41 2.84 2.95
C ILE A 14 0.01 3.71 4.14
N TYR A 15 -1.17 4.32 4.03
CA TYR A 15 -1.76 5.18 5.05
C TYR A 15 -2.83 4.41 5.82
N ARG A 16 -2.51 4.08 7.08
CA ARG A 16 -3.43 3.44 8.03
C ARG A 16 -3.85 4.43 9.11
N LEU A 17 -5.09 4.32 9.58
CA LEU A 17 -5.59 5.18 10.67
C LEU A 17 -4.73 4.96 11.93
N LEU A 18 -4.33 6.06 12.57
CA LEU A 18 -3.57 6.06 13.83
C LEU A 18 -2.23 5.30 13.78
N LYS A 19 -1.64 5.13 12.60
CA LYS A 19 -0.31 4.53 12.41
C LYS A 19 0.56 5.46 11.57
N ALA A 20 1.87 5.30 11.73
CA ALA A 20 2.83 5.94 10.84
C ALA A 20 2.65 5.43 9.40
N VAL A 21 3.06 6.25 8.42
CA VAL A 21 3.15 5.84 7.02
C VAL A 21 4.12 4.69 6.90
N GLU A 22 3.67 3.64 6.23
CA GLU A 22 4.49 2.48 5.86
C GLU A 22 4.89 2.61 4.40
N VAL A 23 6.19 2.54 4.11
CA VAL A 23 6.72 2.67 2.75
C VAL A 23 7.27 1.34 2.29
N VAL A 24 6.80 0.86 1.15
CA VAL A 24 7.20 -0.42 0.55
C VAL A 24 7.82 -0.16 -0.82
N GLN A 25 8.92 -0.84 -1.13
CA GLN A 25 9.59 -0.75 -2.44
C GLN A 25 8.94 -1.70 -3.44
N MET A 26 8.81 -1.27 -4.70
CA MET A 26 8.27 -2.08 -5.79
C MET A 26 9.33 -3.09 -6.31
N PRO A 27 8.93 -4.30 -6.75
CA PRO A 27 7.55 -4.79 -6.78
C PRO A 27 7.05 -5.25 -5.42
N ALA A 28 5.78 -4.98 -5.12
CA ALA A 28 5.15 -5.35 -3.86
C ALA A 28 3.72 -5.83 -4.04
N ILE A 29 3.24 -6.63 -3.09
CA ILE A 29 1.83 -6.98 -2.96
C ILE A 29 1.28 -6.19 -1.79
N VAL A 30 0.28 -5.36 -2.04
CA VAL A 30 -0.39 -4.58 -0.99
C VAL A 30 -1.80 -5.12 -0.78
N SER A 31 -2.10 -5.53 0.45
CA SER A 31 -3.39 -6.10 0.86
C SER A 31 -4.33 -5.02 1.40
N GLY A 32 -5.58 -5.04 0.92
CA GLY A 32 -6.67 -4.13 1.32
C GLY A 32 -7.64 -4.73 2.34
N GLU A 33 -7.22 -5.73 3.11
CA GLU A 33 -8.09 -6.64 3.88
C GLU A 33 -9.08 -5.99 4.85
N ASP A 34 -8.75 -4.82 5.40
CA ASP A 34 -9.66 -4.13 6.34
C ASP A 34 -10.89 -3.50 5.68
N ILE A 35 -10.90 -3.33 4.34
CA ILE A 35 -12.03 -2.78 3.58
C ILE A 35 -12.56 -3.82 2.58
N LEU A 36 -11.67 -4.62 2.00
CA LEU A 36 -11.97 -5.67 1.03
C LEU A 36 -11.14 -6.92 1.36
N PRO A 37 -11.68 -7.84 2.17
CA PRO A 37 -11.03 -9.11 2.45
C PRO A 37 -10.73 -9.87 1.15
N GLY A 38 -9.47 -10.26 0.93
CA GLY A 38 -9.03 -11.00 -0.26
C GLY A 38 -8.68 -10.15 -1.49
N PHE A 39 -8.59 -8.82 -1.36
CA PHE A 39 -8.10 -7.96 -2.44
C PHE A 39 -6.58 -7.75 -2.35
N GLU A 40 -5.87 -8.16 -3.41
CA GLU A 40 -4.44 -7.95 -3.59
C GLU A 40 -4.20 -7.05 -4.81
N LEU A 41 -3.39 -6.00 -4.63
CA LEU A 41 -2.90 -5.19 -5.74
C LEU A 41 -1.41 -5.50 -5.97
N GLN A 42 -1.11 -5.98 -7.17
CA GLN A 42 0.26 -6.22 -7.63
C GLN A 42 0.77 -4.97 -8.34
N VAL A 43 1.82 -4.38 -7.78
CA VAL A 43 2.45 -3.13 -8.26
C VAL A 43 3.95 -3.29 -8.44
#